data_AF-A0A2J9DYD5-F1
#
_entry.id   AF-A0A2J9DYD5-F1
#
_cell.length_a   1.000
_cell.length_b   1.000
_cell.length_c   1.000
_cell.angle_alpha   90.00
_cell.angle_beta   90.00
_cell.angle_gamma   90.00
#
_symmetry.space_group_name_H-M   'P 1'
#
loop_
_entity.id
_entity.type
_entity.pdbx_description
1 polymer ?
#
loop_
_entity_poly.entity_id
_entity_poly.type
_entity_poly.pdbx_seq_one_letter_code
_entity_poly.pdbx_strand_id
1 'polypeptide(L)'
;MNTIPFSLEQKMHQVIIEKLSLKDFEQWLYQNDELESTNPDLYFELISFDYSRESSLDAFRLSFAKYVGFHKFEADLIKEYLYSIINRDGDYIHSIRMLYEFYFIGYEFLQKLGLSYGLWVMHAQTSDSNGDVNDIVESYYPDIVYDTENALHWLESGKIVFKAEKCDLGGFEYDDLRSEEEKIKGYVITMEI
;
A
#
# COMPACT_ATOMS: atom_id res chain seq x y z
N MET A 1 -25.55 -3.22 4.94
CA MET A 1 -24.66 -3.37 3.77
C MET A 1 -24.45 -4.86 3.58
N ASN A 2 -24.83 -5.43 2.43
CA ASN A 2 -24.50 -6.81 2.13
C ASN A 2 -22.97 -6.91 2.02
N THR A 3 -22.36 -7.66 2.93
CA THR A 3 -20.92 -7.92 2.94
C THR A 3 -20.56 -8.72 1.69
N ILE A 4 -19.72 -8.18 0.82
CA ILE A 4 -19.16 -8.94 -0.29
C ILE A 4 -18.14 -9.94 0.25
N PRO A 5 -17.98 -11.13 -0.38
CA PRO A 5 -16.90 -12.04 -0.01
C PRO A 5 -15.53 -11.39 -0.16
N PHE A 6 -14.64 -11.63 0.80
CA PHE A 6 -13.29 -11.06 0.79
C PHE A 6 -12.50 -11.44 -0.47
N SER A 7 -12.68 -12.66 -0.97
CA SER A 7 -12.06 -13.12 -2.23
C SER A 7 -12.44 -12.25 -3.42
N LEU A 8 -13.72 -11.87 -3.55
CA LEU A 8 -14.18 -10.96 -4.58
C LEU A 8 -13.63 -9.54 -4.37
N GLU A 9 -13.69 -9.04 -3.13
CA GLU A 9 -13.14 -7.73 -2.78
C GLU A 9 -11.66 -7.61 -3.18
N GLN A 10 -10.88 -8.62 -2.85
CA GLN A 10 -9.45 -8.71 -3.18
C GLN A 10 -9.22 -8.76 -4.69
N LYS A 11 -10.04 -9.51 -5.43
CA LYS A 11 -9.93 -9.59 -6.90
C LYS A 11 -10.28 -8.26 -7.56
N MET A 12 -11.33 -7.58 -7.11
CA MET A 12 -11.69 -6.24 -7.59
C MET A 12 -10.58 -5.23 -7.26
N HIS A 13 -10.03 -5.27 -6.05
CA HIS A 13 -8.88 -4.43 -5.67
C HIS A 13 -7.71 -4.64 -6.63
N GLN A 14 -7.31 -5.89 -6.89
CA GLN A 14 -6.21 -6.23 -7.80
C GLN A 14 -6.44 -5.73 -9.23
N VAL A 15 -7.67 -5.77 -9.74
CA VAL A 15 -8.00 -5.18 -11.05
C VAL A 15 -7.84 -3.66 -11.02
N ILE A 16 -8.37 -2.99 -9.99
CA ILE A 16 -8.35 -1.53 -9.89
C ILE A 16 -6.92 -0.99 -9.85
N ILE A 17 -6.02 -1.68 -9.15
CA ILE A 17 -4.59 -1.34 -9.07
C ILE A 17 -3.74 -2.00 -10.16
N GLU A 18 -4.38 -2.60 -11.17
CA GLU A 18 -3.76 -3.19 -12.36
C GLU A 18 -2.79 -4.37 -12.09
N LYS A 19 -2.87 -5.00 -10.91
CA LYS A 19 -2.15 -6.25 -10.60
C LYS A 19 -2.81 -7.49 -11.22
N LEU A 20 -4.08 -7.40 -11.60
CA LEU A 20 -4.84 -8.45 -12.27
C LEU A 20 -5.50 -7.86 -13.52
N SER A 21 -5.37 -8.52 -14.67
CA SER A 21 -6.04 -8.04 -15.87
C SER A 21 -7.56 -8.21 -15.76
N LEU A 22 -8.34 -7.34 -16.40
CA LEU A 22 -9.80 -7.48 -16.46
C LEU A 22 -10.23 -8.82 -17.03
N LYS A 23 -9.49 -9.34 -18.01
CA LYS A 23 -9.75 -10.64 -18.63
C LYS A 23 -9.54 -11.79 -17.66
N ASP A 24 -8.47 -11.74 -16.85
CA ASP A 24 -8.22 -12.77 -15.84
C ASP A 24 -9.26 -12.70 -14.71
N PHE A 25 -9.73 -11.49 -14.37
CA PHE A 25 -10.84 -11.31 -13.43
C PHE A 25 -12.14 -11.91 -13.98
N GLU A 26 -12.50 -11.63 -15.22
CA GLU A 26 -13.70 -12.19 -15.89
C GLU A 26 -13.66 -13.72 -15.89
N GLN A 27 -12.52 -14.31 -16.26
CA GLN A 27 -12.33 -15.76 -16.24
C GLN A 27 -12.47 -16.34 -14.82
N TRP A 28 -11.90 -15.67 -13.83
CA TRP A 28 -12.03 -16.07 -12.42
C TRP A 28 -13.48 -15.99 -11.95
N LEU A 29 -14.21 -14.93 -12.29
CA LEU A 29 -15.61 -14.72 -11.92
C LEU A 29 -16.50 -15.86 -12.45
N TYR A 30 -16.30 -16.26 -13.70
CA TYR A 30 -17.07 -17.36 -14.32
C TYR A 30 -16.77 -18.75 -13.73
N GLN A 31 -15.68 -18.89 -12.98
CA GLN A 31 -15.32 -20.13 -12.30
C GLN A 31 -15.78 -20.17 -10.83
N ASN A 32 -16.41 -19.10 -10.33
CA ASN A 32 -16.74 -18.93 -8.92
C ASN A 32 -18.23 -18.57 -8.73
N ASP A 33 -19.08 -19.59 -8.63
CA ASP A 33 -20.54 -19.49 -8.50
C ASP A 33 -21.03 -19.22 -7.06
N GLU A 34 -20.14 -19.25 -6.06
CA GLU A 34 -20.45 -18.92 -4.67
C GLU A 34 -21.03 -17.50 -4.51
N LEU A 35 -20.65 -16.59 -5.42
CA LEU A 35 -21.14 -15.22 -5.48
C LEU A 35 -22.60 -15.13 -5.90
N GLU A 36 -23.06 -16.03 -6.77
CA GLU A 36 -24.45 -16.06 -7.25
C GLU A 36 -25.43 -16.25 -6.09
N SER A 37 -25.03 -17.04 -5.07
CA SER A 37 -25.85 -17.30 -3.90
C SER A 37 -25.73 -16.22 -2.81
N THR A 38 -24.55 -15.60 -2.68
CA THR A 38 -24.22 -14.72 -1.55
C THR A 38 -24.60 -13.27 -1.79
N ASN A 39 -24.48 -12.78 -3.04
CA ASN A 39 -24.89 -11.43 -3.43
C ASN A 39 -25.36 -11.42 -4.90
N PRO A 40 -26.58 -11.94 -5.18
CA PRO A 40 -27.06 -12.14 -6.55
C PRO A 40 -27.09 -10.86 -7.39
N ASP A 41 -27.44 -9.72 -6.80
CA ASP A 41 -27.52 -8.44 -7.50
C ASP A 41 -26.15 -7.99 -7.99
N LEU A 42 -25.13 -8.02 -7.11
CA LEU A 42 -23.76 -7.68 -7.48
C LEU A 42 -23.18 -8.69 -8.48
N TYR A 43 -23.47 -9.98 -8.29
CA TYR A 43 -23.04 -11.01 -9.24
C TYR A 43 -23.62 -10.74 -10.63
N PHE A 44 -24.92 -10.41 -10.71
CA PHE A 44 -25.57 -10.05 -11.97
C PHE A 44 -24.95 -8.80 -12.62
N GLU A 45 -24.63 -7.76 -11.84
CA GLU A 45 -23.90 -6.58 -12.33
C GLU A 45 -22.54 -6.96 -12.92
N LEU A 46 -21.77 -7.82 -12.23
CA LEU A 46 -20.44 -8.23 -12.63
C LEU A 46 -20.45 -9.10 -13.90
N ILE A 47 -21.35 -10.08 -14.02
CA ILE A 47 -21.41 -10.94 -15.21
C ILE A 47 -21.95 -10.20 -16.43
N SER A 48 -22.75 -9.14 -16.23
CA SER A 48 -23.32 -8.31 -17.30
C SER A 48 -22.36 -7.19 -17.76
N PHE A 49 -21.23 -7.02 -17.07
CA PHE A 49 -20.24 -6.01 -17.42
C PHE A 49 -19.51 -6.36 -18.72
N ASP A 50 -19.25 -5.36 -19.57
CA ASP A 50 -18.52 -5.55 -20.82
C ASP A 50 -17.00 -5.45 -20.58
N TYR A 51 -16.32 -6.59 -20.47
CA TYR A 51 -14.86 -6.68 -20.23
C TYR A 51 -14.01 -6.48 -21.50
N SER A 52 -14.62 -6.39 -22.67
CA SER A 52 -13.92 -6.52 -23.95
C SER A 52 -13.31 -5.23 -24.51
N ARG A 53 -13.68 -4.06 -23.96
CA ARG A 53 -13.28 -2.76 -24.52
C ARG A 53 -12.00 -2.25 -23.86
N GLU A 54 -11.23 -1.45 -24.61
CA GLU A 54 -10.06 -0.76 -24.04
C GLU A 54 -10.45 0.15 -22.86
N SER A 55 -11.61 0.80 -22.93
CA SER A 55 -12.12 1.66 -21.84
C SER A 55 -12.79 0.90 -20.70
N SER A 56 -12.80 -0.44 -20.72
CA SER A 56 -13.47 -1.25 -19.70
C SER A 56 -12.81 -1.11 -18.33
N LEU A 57 -11.50 -0.83 -18.25
CA LEU A 57 -10.84 -0.66 -16.95
C LEU A 57 -11.37 0.54 -16.17
N ASP A 58 -11.50 1.69 -16.85
CA ASP A 58 -12.02 2.91 -16.21
C ASP A 58 -13.50 2.75 -15.85
N ALA A 59 -14.29 2.13 -16.72
CA ALA A 59 -15.68 1.80 -16.43
C ALA A 59 -15.80 0.85 -15.23
N PHE A 60 -14.91 -0.13 -15.11
CA PHE A 60 -14.87 -1.06 -13.98
C PHE A 60 -14.56 -0.33 -12.69
N ARG A 61 -13.53 0.54 -12.69
CA ARG A 61 -13.18 1.39 -11.54
C ARG A 61 -14.36 2.24 -11.08
N LEU A 62 -15.02 2.93 -12.01
CA LEU A 62 -16.17 3.79 -11.70
C LEU A 62 -17.36 3.00 -11.11
N SER A 63 -17.62 1.79 -11.60
CA SER A 63 -18.74 0.97 -11.15
C SER A 63 -18.47 0.25 -9.83
N PHE A 64 -17.26 -0.30 -9.66
CA PHE A 64 -16.99 -1.31 -8.65
C PHE A 64 -16.04 -0.89 -7.53
N ALA A 65 -15.32 0.23 -7.64
CA ALA A 65 -14.44 0.70 -6.57
C ALA A 65 -15.18 0.95 -5.25
N LYS A 66 -16.46 1.34 -5.31
CA LYS A 66 -17.33 1.53 -4.14
C LYS A 66 -17.53 0.27 -3.29
N TYR A 67 -17.29 -0.92 -3.86
CA TYR A 67 -17.38 -2.19 -3.15
C TYR A 67 -16.06 -2.59 -2.49
N VAL A 68 -14.97 -1.87 -2.75
CA VAL A 68 -13.64 -2.19 -2.23
C VAL A 68 -13.32 -1.31 -1.03
N GLY A 69 -13.17 -1.92 0.14
CA GLY A 69 -12.60 -1.28 1.31
C GLY A 69 -11.07 -1.19 1.18
N PHE A 70 -10.57 -0.21 0.43
CA PHE A 70 -9.13 -0.05 0.14
C PHE A 70 -8.24 -0.06 1.39
N HIS A 71 -8.71 0.50 2.50
CA HIS A 71 -8.02 0.45 3.80
C HIS A 71 -7.60 -0.97 4.24
N LYS A 72 -8.36 -2.01 3.84
CA LYS A 72 -8.05 -3.41 4.17
C LYS A 72 -6.78 -3.92 3.51
N PHE A 73 -6.35 -3.30 2.41
CA PHE A 73 -5.18 -3.69 1.64
C PHE A 73 -3.99 -2.75 1.86
N GLU A 74 -4.18 -1.67 2.62
CA GLU A 74 -3.15 -0.64 2.81
C GLU A 74 -1.90 -1.20 3.51
N ALA A 75 -2.10 -2.05 4.52
CA ALA A 75 -0.99 -2.72 5.20
C ALA A 75 -0.20 -3.62 4.25
N ASP A 76 -0.89 -4.38 3.39
CA ASP A 76 -0.24 -5.25 2.40
C ASP A 76 0.56 -4.44 1.37
N LEU A 77 0.01 -3.32 0.89
CA LEU A 77 0.70 -2.40 0.00
C LEU A 77 2.01 -1.89 0.63
N ILE A 78 1.96 -1.39 1.88
CA ILE A 78 3.16 -0.87 2.55
C ILE A 78 4.18 -1.99 2.78
N LYS A 79 3.72 -3.19 3.18
CA LYS A 79 4.61 -4.36 3.37
C LYS A 79 5.36 -4.73 2.10
N GLU A 80 4.76 -4.64 0.92
CA GLU A 80 5.46 -4.90 -0.35
C GLU A 80 6.67 -3.98 -0.54
N TYR A 81 6.54 -2.68 -0.25
CA TYR A 81 7.66 -1.75 -0.30
C TYR A 81 8.73 -2.08 0.76
N LEU A 82 8.32 -2.42 1.99
CA LEU A 82 9.25 -2.78 3.06
C LEU A 82 10.03 -4.06 2.71
N TYR A 83 9.38 -5.09 2.18
CA TYR A 83 10.07 -6.31 1.74
C TYR A 83 11.05 -6.03 0.60
N SER A 84 10.69 -5.18 -0.36
CA SER A 84 11.58 -4.79 -1.46
C SER A 84 12.87 -4.14 -0.95
N ILE A 85 12.79 -3.32 0.10
CA ILE A 85 13.95 -2.70 0.75
C ILE A 85 14.81 -3.75 1.47
N ILE A 86 14.20 -4.65 2.25
CA ILE A 86 14.94 -5.70 2.97
C ILE A 86 15.68 -6.62 2.00
N ASN A 87 15.02 -7.04 0.92
CA ASN A 87 15.55 -8.00 -0.04
C ASN A 87 16.44 -7.36 -1.12
N ARG A 88 16.44 -6.02 -1.23
CA ARG A 88 17.03 -5.26 -2.35
C ARG A 88 16.56 -5.77 -3.71
N ASP A 89 15.27 -6.10 -3.83
CA ASP A 89 14.67 -6.61 -5.07
C ASP A 89 13.77 -5.57 -5.76
N GLY A 90 13.48 -5.81 -7.04
CA GLY A 90 12.72 -4.88 -7.86
C GLY A 90 13.37 -3.49 -7.91
N ASP A 91 12.53 -2.44 -7.86
CA ASP A 91 12.98 -1.05 -7.73
C ASP A 91 12.98 -0.63 -6.25
N TYR A 92 13.87 -1.24 -5.46
CA TYR A 92 13.95 -0.94 -4.02
C TYR A 92 14.35 0.51 -3.74
N ILE A 93 15.01 1.21 -4.68
CA ILE A 93 15.29 2.65 -4.56
C ILE A 93 13.98 3.44 -4.59
N HIS A 94 13.08 3.12 -5.52
CA HIS A 94 11.73 3.67 -5.51
C HIS A 94 10.98 3.32 -4.21
N SER A 95 11.12 2.09 -3.71
CA SER A 95 10.51 1.69 -2.43
C SER A 95 10.97 2.55 -1.26
N ILE A 96 12.28 2.87 -1.16
CA ILE A 96 12.80 3.77 -0.13
C ILE A 96 12.17 5.16 -0.25
N ARG A 97 12.07 5.70 -1.47
CA ARG A 97 11.40 6.99 -1.71
C ARG A 97 9.93 6.95 -1.25
N MET A 98 9.20 5.88 -1.56
CA MET A 98 7.77 5.77 -1.22
C MET A 98 7.50 5.85 0.28
N LEU A 99 8.46 5.48 1.14
CA LEU A 99 8.31 5.65 2.59
C LEU A 99 8.16 7.12 3.01
N TYR A 100 8.78 8.06 2.28
CA TYR A 100 8.56 9.49 2.50
C TYR A 100 7.17 9.94 2.05
N GLU A 101 6.70 9.47 0.90
CA GLU A 101 5.35 9.77 0.39
C GLU A 101 4.28 9.26 1.38
N PHE A 102 4.44 8.05 1.90
CA PHE A 102 3.54 7.48 2.91
C PHE A 102 3.53 8.27 4.22
N TYR A 103 4.71 8.66 4.71
CA TYR A 103 4.82 9.55 5.86
C TYR A 103 4.10 10.89 5.60
N PHE A 104 4.33 11.48 4.43
CA PHE A 104 3.75 12.77 4.05
C PHE A 104 2.21 12.74 3.99
N ILE A 105 1.61 11.62 3.59
CA ILE A 105 0.14 11.45 3.59
C ILE A 105 -0.44 11.02 4.94
N GLY A 106 0.34 11.05 6.02
CA GLY A 106 -0.14 10.89 7.39
C GLY A 106 0.23 9.57 8.09
N TYR A 107 1.04 8.70 7.48
CA TYR A 107 1.50 7.47 8.15
C TYR A 107 2.70 7.73 9.03
N GLU A 108 2.46 8.41 10.17
CA GLU A 108 3.49 8.79 11.15
C GLU A 108 4.30 7.63 11.70
N PHE A 109 3.77 6.40 11.71
CA PHE A 109 4.55 5.22 12.09
C PHE A 109 5.74 4.95 11.15
N LEU A 110 5.76 5.56 9.95
CA LEU A 110 6.88 5.53 9.00
C LEU A 110 7.80 6.75 9.10
N GLN A 111 7.63 7.64 10.09
CA GLN A 111 8.36 8.91 10.15
C GLN A 111 9.88 8.73 10.05
N LYS A 112 10.49 7.87 10.88
CA LYS A 112 11.93 7.63 10.83
C LYS A 112 12.36 7.17 9.44
N LEU A 113 11.66 6.19 8.86
CA LEU A 113 11.99 5.68 7.53
C LEU A 113 11.86 6.75 6.44
N GLY A 114 10.76 7.51 6.47
CA GLY A 114 10.49 8.58 5.50
C GLY A 114 11.49 9.73 5.59
N LEU A 115 11.83 10.19 6.80
CA LEU A 115 12.71 11.34 7.01
C LEU A 115 14.19 10.99 6.97
N SER A 116 14.60 9.84 7.50
CA SER A 116 16.01 9.43 7.53
C SER A 116 16.49 8.87 6.20
N TYR A 117 15.61 8.28 5.40
CA TYR A 117 16.00 7.61 4.14
C TYR A 117 15.24 8.15 2.92
N GLY A 118 13.90 8.10 2.95
CA GLY A 118 13.07 8.39 1.78
C GLY A 118 13.21 9.82 1.24
N LEU A 119 13.26 10.82 2.12
CA LEU A 119 13.37 12.24 1.78
C LEU A 119 14.62 12.53 0.93
N TRP A 120 15.75 11.94 1.32
CA TRP A 120 17.03 12.16 0.64
C TRP A 120 17.11 11.44 -0.70
N VAL A 121 16.48 10.26 -0.84
CA VAL A 121 16.34 9.60 -2.15
C VAL A 121 15.48 10.46 -3.08
N MET A 122 14.36 10.98 -2.59
CA MET A 122 13.52 11.89 -3.36
C MET A 122 14.28 13.16 -3.78
N HIS A 123 15.06 13.76 -2.87
CA HIS A 123 15.88 14.93 -3.18
C HIS A 123 16.97 14.61 -4.21
N ALA A 124 17.67 13.47 -4.09
CA ALA A 124 18.69 13.05 -5.06
C ALA A 124 18.11 12.82 -6.47
N GLN A 125 16.89 12.30 -6.57
CA GLN A 125 16.21 12.06 -7.84
C GLN A 125 15.64 13.33 -8.49
N THR A 126 15.36 14.38 -7.71
CA THR A 126 14.68 15.61 -8.18
C THR A 126 15.60 16.81 -8.30
N SER A 127 16.77 16.79 -7.67
CA SER A 127 17.74 17.88 -7.77
C SER A 127 18.69 17.68 -8.95
N ASP A 128 19.11 18.79 -9.58
CA ASP A 128 20.22 18.81 -10.56
C ASP A 128 21.60 18.51 -9.90
N SER A 129 21.61 18.03 -8.65
CA SER A 129 22.83 17.79 -7.90
C SER A 129 23.42 16.42 -8.25
N ASN A 130 24.72 16.38 -8.53
CA ASN A 130 25.48 15.21 -8.98
C ASN A 130 25.65 14.09 -7.93
N GLY A 131 24.78 14.00 -6.92
CA GLY A 131 24.82 12.88 -5.96
C GLY A 131 24.27 11.63 -6.63
N ASP A 132 25.09 10.60 -6.80
CA ASP A 132 24.61 9.30 -7.26
C ASP A 132 23.64 8.75 -6.21
N VAL A 133 22.37 8.59 -6.59
CA VAL A 133 21.34 8.02 -5.71
C VAL A 133 21.75 6.64 -5.19
N ASN A 134 22.55 5.89 -5.96
CA ASN A 134 23.07 4.59 -5.54
C ASN A 134 24.05 4.74 -4.36
N ASP A 135 24.97 5.71 -4.40
CA ASP A 135 25.92 5.94 -3.30
C ASP A 135 25.20 6.32 -2.01
N ILE A 136 24.17 7.17 -2.11
CA ILE A 136 23.31 7.55 -0.99
C ILE A 136 22.61 6.32 -0.42
N VAL A 137 21.96 5.54 -1.28
CA VAL A 137 21.20 4.36 -0.86
C VAL A 137 22.12 3.31 -0.25
N GLU A 138 23.30 3.05 -0.82
CA GLU A 138 24.27 2.11 -0.26
C GLU A 138 24.75 2.54 1.13
N SER A 139 24.86 3.85 1.39
CA SER A 139 25.23 4.35 2.72
C SER A 139 24.21 4.06 3.82
N TYR A 140 22.96 3.73 3.46
CA TYR A 140 21.90 3.42 4.43
C TYR A 140 21.94 2.00 4.95
N TYR A 141 22.62 1.09 4.24
CA TYR A 141 22.68 -0.30 4.65
C TYR A 141 23.89 -0.53 5.57
N PRO A 142 23.75 -1.36 6.61
CA PRO A 142 22.58 -2.21 6.91
C PRO A 142 21.47 -1.53 7.74
N ASP A 143 21.67 -0.31 8.22
CA ASP A 143 20.80 0.33 9.22
C ASP A 143 19.33 0.45 8.79
N ILE A 144 19.07 0.76 7.52
CA ILE A 144 17.71 0.83 6.97
C ILE A 144 16.95 -0.50 7.10
N VAL A 145 17.65 -1.64 7.05
CA VAL A 145 17.03 -2.96 7.21
C VAL A 145 16.42 -3.10 8.60
N TYR A 146 17.17 -2.73 9.64
CA TYR A 146 16.68 -2.80 11.02
C TYR A 146 15.43 -1.94 11.23
N ASP A 147 15.41 -0.72 10.70
CA ASP A 147 14.24 0.16 10.82
C ASP A 147 13.05 -0.34 9.99
N THR A 148 13.32 -0.92 8.82
CA THR A 148 12.31 -1.52 7.94
C THR A 148 11.68 -2.75 8.59
N GLU A 149 12.49 -3.60 9.22
CA GLU A 149 12.02 -4.78 9.98
C GLU A 149 11.14 -4.38 11.18
N ASN A 150 11.43 -3.28 11.87
CA ASN A 150 10.57 -2.77 12.92
C ASN A 150 9.20 -2.34 12.38
N ALA A 151 9.16 -1.59 11.28
CA ALA A 151 7.91 -1.17 10.64
C ALA A 151 7.10 -2.35 10.13
N LEU A 152 7.77 -3.32 9.51
CA LEU A 152 7.16 -4.57 9.05
C LEU A 152 6.54 -5.33 10.22
N HIS A 153 7.27 -5.48 11.33
CA HIS A 153 6.75 -6.13 12.53
C HIS A 153 5.50 -5.44 13.08
N TRP A 154 5.43 -4.10 13.07
CA TRP A 154 4.23 -3.38 13.53
C TRP A 154 3.00 -3.66 12.67
N LEU A 155 3.17 -3.78 11.35
CA LEU A 155 2.10 -4.14 10.43
C LEU A 155 1.67 -5.60 10.60
N GLU A 156 2.62 -6.53 10.67
CA GLU A 156 2.35 -7.97 10.79
C GLU A 156 1.73 -8.36 12.14
N SER A 157 2.13 -7.67 13.22
CA SER A 157 1.58 -7.90 14.56
C SER A 157 0.25 -7.18 14.82
N GLY A 158 -0.30 -6.47 13.83
CA GLY A 158 -1.55 -5.73 13.96
C GLY A 158 -1.47 -4.54 14.91
N LYS A 159 -0.28 -3.97 15.11
CA LYS A 159 -0.10 -2.75 15.92
C LYS A 159 -0.51 -1.50 15.15
N ILE A 160 -0.54 -1.57 13.83
CA ILE A 160 -1.10 -0.54 12.96
C ILE A 160 -2.36 -1.12 12.30
N VAL A 161 -3.52 -0.51 12.58
CA VAL A 161 -4.81 -0.99 12.07
C VAL A 161 -5.49 0.13 11.29
N PHE A 162 -5.52 0.00 9.96
CA PHE A 162 -6.14 0.99 9.07
C PHE A 162 -7.67 0.97 9.17
N LYS A 163 -8.25 2.16 9.15
CA LYS A 163 -9.69 2.41 9.16
C LYS A 163 -10.18 2.86 7.80
N ALA A 164 -11.49 2.83 7.59
CA ALA A 164 -12.09 3.23 6.31
C ALA A 164 -12.02 4.74 6.09
N GLU A 165 -11.98 5.52 7.16
CA GLU A 165 -11.87 6.96 7.15
C GLU A 165 -10.55 7.42 6.53
N LYS A 166 -10.62 8.49 5.75
CA LYS A 166 -9.44 9.17 5.20
C LYS A 166 -9.01 10.28 6.14
N CYS A 167 -7.71 10.45 6.31
CA CYS A 167 -7.17 11.63 6.96
C CYS A 167 -7.12 12.80 5.94
N ASP A 168 -6.95 14.02 6.44
CA ASP A 168 -6.89 15.24 5.61
C ASP A 168 -5.72 15.25 4.61
N LEU A 169 -4.71 14.40 4.83
CA LEU A 169 -3.51 14.28 4.00
C LEU A 169 -3.63 13.22 2.89
N GLY A 170 -4.78 12.54 2.78
CA GLY A 170 -5.08 11.58 1.70
C GLY A 170 -4.81 10.10 2.04
N GLY A 171 -4.06 9.82 3.11
CA GLY A 171 -3.94 8.49 3.70
C GLY A 171 -5.22 8.03 4.40
N PHE A 172 -5.24 6.78 4.86
CA PHE A 172 -6.28 6.29 5.76
C PHE A 172 -5.97 6.65 7.22
N GLU A 173 -7.00 6.90 8.02
CA GLU A 173 -6.85 6.90 9.46
C GLU A 173 -6.43 5.49 9.93
N TYR A 174 -5.72 5.41 11.05
CA TYR A 174 -5.32 4.14 11.64
C TYR A 174 -5.26 4.24 13.16
N ASP A 175 -5.46 3.11 13.84
CA ASP A 175 -5.11 2.97 15.25
C ASP A 175 -3.64 2.57 15.38
N ASP A 176 -2.89 3.33 16.17
CA ASP A 176 -1.50 3.03 16.54
C ASP A 176 -1.45 2.41 17.94
N LEU A 177 -1.37 1.09 17.98
CA LEU A 177 -1.34 0.25 19.18
C LEU A 177 0.09 -0.11 19.61
N ARG A 178 1.12 0.54 19.02
CA ARG A 178 2.51 0.38 19.45
C ARG A 178 2.67 0.87 20.89
N SER A 179 3.56 0.21 21.63
CA SER A 179 4.02 0.72 22.92
C SER A 179 4.79 2.04 22.76
N GLU A 180 4.93 2.82 23.82
CA GLU A 180 5.69 4.08 23.76
C GLU A 180 7.16 3.82 23.41
N GLU A 181 7.76 2.73 23.89
CA GLU A 181 9.11 2.32 23.52
C GLU A 181 9.25 2.03 22.02
N GLU A 182 8.21 1.48 21.39
CA GLU A 182 8.18 1.23 19.95
C GLU A 182 7.95 2.49 19.14
N LYS A 183 7.08 3.39 19.61
CA LYS A 183 6.87 4.70 18.97
C LYS A 183 8.18 5.50 18.92
N ILE A 184 8.93 5.52 20.02
CA ILE A 184 10.25 6.17 20.09
C ILE A 184 11.20 5.62 19.01
N LYS A 185 11.19 4.30 18.76
CA LYS A 185 12.01 3.69 17.69
C LYS A 185 11.61 4.16 16.29
N GLY A 186 10.34 4.50 16.09
CA GLY A 186 9.78 4.97 14.83
C GLY A 186 9.94 6.46 14.56
N TYR A 187 10.51 7.22 15.50
CA TYR A 187 10.71 8.65 15.38
C TYR A 187 12.18 9.02 15.12
N VAL A 188 12.39 10.12 14.39
CA VAL A 188 13.70 10.75 14.33
C VAL A 188 13.89 11.50 15.65
N ILE A 189 14.76 10.98 16.52
CA ILE A 189 15.09 11.69 17.76
C ILE A 189 15.99 12.87 17.37
N THR A 190 15.40 14.06 17.21
CA THR A 190 16.17 15.29 17.28
C THR A 190 16.53 15.51 18.74
N MET A 191 17.77 15.23 19.12
CA MET A 191 18.29 15.81 20.35
C MET A 191 18.29 17.32 20.14
N GLU A 192 17.44 18.04 20.87
CA GLU A 192 17.59 19.48 21.02
C GLU A 192 19.04 19.75 21.47
N ILE A 193 19.76 20.54 20.66
CA ILE A 193 21.13 20.97 20.94
C ILE A 193 21.08 22.21 21.82
#